data_AF-A0A6B3F7D9-F1
#
_entry.id   AF-A0A6B3F7D9-F1
#
_cell.length_a   1.000
_cell.length_b   1.000
_cell.length_c   1.000
_cell.angle_alpha   90.00
_cell.angle_beta   90.00
_cell.angle_gamma   90.00
#
_symmetry.space_group_name_H-M   'P 1'
#
loop_
_entity.id
_entity.type
_entity.pdbx_description
1 polymer ?
#
loop_
_entity_poly.entity_id
_entity_poly.type
_entity_poly.pdbx_seq_one_letter_code
_entity_poly.pdbx_strand_id
1 'polypeptide(L)'
;NLGATEILGMAANGAQYGVYTVHWYWIGAVPAMVFLGLVMMPFYYNSKVRSVPEFLLHRFGKSSHLLSSIIFAVSAVLIAGVNLYAMAIVLEALLGWPQWVAIVVAAAFVLVYITVG
;
A
#
# COMPACT_ATOMS: atom_id res chain seq x y z
N ASN A 1 2.36 -4.27 -1.44
CA ASN A 1 1.80 -5.42 -2.15
C ASN A 1 1.90 -6.75 -1.40
N LEU A 2 2.40 -6.79 -0.15
CA LEU A 2 2.27 -7.96 0.73
C LEU A 2 2.09 -7.49 2.19
N GLY A 3 1.13 -6.60 2.40
CA GLY A 3 0.78 -6.11 3.75
C GLY A 3 -0.22 -7.02 4.45
N ALA A 4 -0.36 -6.89 5.77
CA ALA A 4 -1.35 -7.65 6.55
C ALA A 4 -2.79 -7.48 6.01
N THR A 5 -3.12 -6.29 5.50
CA THR A 5 -4.40 -5.97 4.86
C THR A 5 -4.65 -6.76 3.59
N GLU A 6 -3.62 -7.05 2.82
CA GLU A 6 -3.73 -7.78 1.56
C GLU A 6 -3.91 -9.27 1.83
N ILE A 7 -3.23 -9.81 2.84
CA ILE A 7 -3.42 -11.19 3.29
C ILE A 7 -4.83 -11.40 3.85
N LEU A 8 -5.28 -10.51 4.75
CA LEU A 8 -6.64 -10.57 5.30
C LEU A 8 -7.70 -10.33 4.23
N GLY A 9 -7.47 -9.36 3.34
CA GLY A 9 -8.37 -9.05 2.22
C GLY A 9 -8.48 -10.19 1.22
N MET A 10 -7.38 -10.87 0.89
CA MET A 10 -7.37 -12.06 0.04
C MET A 10 -8.03 -13.25 0.72
N ALA A 11 -7.76 -13.49 2.01
CA ALA A 11 -8.38 -14.57 2.76
C ALA A 11 -9.91 -14.36 2.88
N ALA A 12 -10.34 -13.13 3.16
CA ALA A 12 -11.76 -12.76 3.22
C ALA A 12 -12.44 -12.89 1.85
N ASN A 13 -11.83 -12.38 0.78
CA ASN A 13 -12.39 -12.53 -0.57
C ASN A 13 -12.39 -13.99 -1.03
N GLY A 14 -11.37 -14.78 -0.68
CA GLY A 14 -11.31 -16.21 -0.99
C GLY A 14 -12.39 -17.00 -0.23
N ALA A 15 -12.70 -16.61 1.00
CA ALA A 15 -13.79 -17.21 1.79
C ALA A 15 -15.19 -16.85 1.25
N GLN A 16 -15.39 -15.62 0.76
CA GLN A 16 -16.69 -15.16 0.26
C GLN A 16 -16.95 -15.49 -1.22
N TYR A 17 -15.94 -15.38 -2.08
CA TYR A 17 -16.07 -15.47 -3.54
C TYR A 17 -15.25 -16.61 -4.16
N GLY A 18 -14.51 -17.39 -3.37
CA GLY A 18 -13.75 -18.55 -3.84
C GLY A 18 -12.64 -18.18 -4.83
N VAL A 19 -12.34 -19.08 -5.76
CA VAL A 19 -11.25 -18.91 -6.75
C VAL A 19 -11.54 -17.78 -7.77
N TYR A 20 -12.75 -17.24 -7.83
CA TYR A 20 -13.09 -16.18 -8.77
C TYR A 20 -12.28 -14.89 -8.55
N THR A 21 -11.87 -14.59 -7.31
CA THR A 21 -11.04 -13.41 -7.00
C THR A 21 -9.67 -13.44 -7.69
N VAL A 22 -9.20 -14.63 -8.09
CA VAL A 22 -7.93 -14.83 -8.81
C VAL A 22 -7.96 -14.20 -10.21
N HIS A 23 -9.14 -14.03 -10.82
CA HIS A 23 -9.28 -13.37 -12.13
C HIS A 23 -8.78 -11.92 -12.10
N TRP A 24 -8.93 -11.21 -10.98
CA TRP A 24 -8.40 -9.87 -10.81
C TRP A 24 -6.88 -9.84 -10.97
N TYR A 25 -6.19 -10.83 -10.40
CA TYR A 25 -4.74 -10.97 -10.53
C TYR A 25 -4.33 -11.38 -11.94
N TRP A 26 -4.97 -12.39 -12.53
CA TRP A 26 -4.56 -12.97 -13.81
C TRP A 26 -4.89 -12.11 -15.02
N ILE A 27 -6.06 -11.48 -15.02
CA ILE A 27 -6.56 -10.70 -16.16
C ILE A 27 -6.28 -9.20 -15.96
N GLY A 28 -6.35 -8.72 -14.72
CA GLY A 28 -6.10 -7.31 -14.41
C GLY A 28 -4.62 -7.05 -14.12
N ALA A 29 -4.11 -7.60 -13.02
CA ALA A 29 -2.82 -7.20 -12.47
C ALA A 29 -1.63 -7.64 -13.34
N VAL A 30 -1.59 -8.90 -13.80
CA VAL A 30 -0.44 -9.41 -14.58
C VAL A 30 -0.27 -8.68 -15.92
N PRO A 31 -1.31 -8.53 -16.77
CA PRO A 31 -1.16 -7.79 -18.02
C PRO A 31 -0.86 -6.31 -17.78
N ALA A 32 -1.45 -5.69 -16.75
CA ALA A 32 -1.15 -4.30 -16.40
C ALA A 32 0.32 -4.12 -15.96
N MET A 33 0.88 -5.05 -15.18
CA MET A 33 2.29 -4.99 -14.78
C MET A 33 3.23 -5.22 -15.97
N VAL A 34 2.89 -6.13 -16.89
CA VAL A 34 3.67 -6.36 -18.12
C VAL A 34 3.63 -5.13 -19.03
N PHE A 35 2.45 -4.53 -19.22
CA PHE A 35 2.29 -3.30 -20.00
C PHE A 35 3.08 -2.14 -19.38
N LEU A 36 2.99 -1.96 -18.07
CA LEU A 36 3.73 -0.92 -17.35
C LEU A 36 5.24 -1.15 -17.46
N GLY A 37 5.70 -2.40 -17.33
CA GLY A 37 7.11 -2.79 -17.47
C GLY A 37 7.68 -2.72 -18.89
N LEU A 38 6.85 -2.79 -19.94
CA LEU A 38 7.30 -2.66 -21.32
C LEU A 38 7.18 -1.22 -21.84
N VAL A 39 6.12 -0.51 -21.47
CA VAL A 39 5.78 0.81 -22.03
C VAL A 39 6.23 1.95 -21.13
N MET A 40 6.01 1.87 -19.81
CA MET A 40 6.39 2.96 -18.90
C MET A 40 7.86 2.91 -18.49
N MET A 41 8.46 1.72 -18.37
CA MET A 41 9.88 1.55 -18.03
C MET A 41 10.85 2.31 -18.95
N PRO A 42 10.76 2.23 -20.30
CA PRO A 42 11.61 3.04 -21.16
C PRO A 42 11.33 4.55 -21.02
N PHE A 43 10.11 4.94 -20.67
CA PHE A 43 9.74 6.34 -20.43
C PHE A 43 10.35 6.90 -19.13
N TYR A 44 10.35 6.11 -18.05
CA TYR A 44 11.00 6.45 -16.78
C TYR A 44 12.53 6.52 -16.93
N TYR A 45 13.13 5.56 -17.64
CA TYR A 45 14.59 5.50 -17.81
C TYR A 45 15.13 6.70 -18.62
N ASN A 46 14.40 7.13 -19.66
CA ASN A 46 14.81 8.26 -20.49
C ASN A 46 14.60 9.62 -19.79
N SER A 47 13.75 9.67 -18.76
CA SER A 47 13.42 10.90 -18.03
C SER A 47 14.32 11.16 -16.80
N LYS A 48 15.18 10.20 -16.40
CA LYS A 48 16.11 10.31 -15.24
C LYS A 48 15.47 10.71 -13.91
N VAL A 49 14.18 10.46 -13.73
CA VAL A 49 13.44 10.89 -12.53
C VAL A 49 13.38 9.76 -11.51
N ARG A 50 13.69 10.04 -10.24
CA ARG A 50 13.79 9.02 -9.18
C ARG A 50 12.45 8.63 -8.59
N SER A 51 11.39 9.41 -8.83
CA SER A 51 10.05 9.14 -8.31
C SER A 51 8.93 9.72 -9.19
N VAL A 52 7.74 9.14 -9.11
CA VAL A 52 6.53 9.59 -9.86
C VAL A 52 6.14 11.06 -9.56
N PRO A 53 6.21 11.55 -8.31
CA PRO A 53 5.91 12.96 -7.99
C PRO A 53 6.90 13.93 -8.65
N GLU A 54 8.18 13.54 -8.73
CA GLU A 54 9.23 14.34 -9.34
C GLU A 54 9.07 14.40 -10.87
N PHE A 55 8.47 13.37 -11.50
CA PHE A 55 8.08 13.43 -12.92
C PHE A 55 6.95 14.44 -13.15
N LEU A 56 5.98 14.49 -12.23
CA LEU A 56 4.91 15.50 -12.25
C LEU A 56 5.43 16.92 -12.02
N LEU A 57 6.49 17.10 -11.21
CA LEU A 57 7.17 18.39 -11.01
C LEU A 57 7.76 18.91 -12.33
N HIS A 58 8.44 18.05 -13.10
CA HIS A 58 9.07 18.43 -14.36
C HIS A 58 8.06 18.69 -15.49
N ARG A 59 6.88 18.06 -15.47
CA ARG A 59 5.86 18.16 -16.53
C ARG A 59 4.79 19.23 -16.28
N PHE A 60 4.38 19.47 -15.03
CA PHE A 60 3.20 20.29 -14.70
C PHE A 60 3.46 21.46 -13.73
N GLY A 61 4.68 21.60 -13.19
CA GLY A 61 5.07 22.74 -12.32
C GLY A 61 4.78 22.57 -10.82
N LYS A 62 5.16 23.58 -10.02
CA LYS A 62 5.19 23.53 -8.54
C LYS A 62 3.81 23.28 -7.88
N SER A 63 2.74 23.82 -8.47
CA SER A 63 1.38 23.69 -7.91
C SER A 63 0.85 22.25 -7.97
N SER A 64 1.07 21.55 -9.09
CA SER A 64 0.69 20.14 -9.25
C SER A 64 1.53 19.20 -8.39
N HIS A 65 2.81 19.53 -8.16
CA HIS A 65 3.66 18.78 -7.23
C HIS A 65 3.17 18.88 -5.78
N LEU A 66 2.77 20.08 -5.32
CA LEU A 66 2.24 20.27 -3.97
C LEU A 66 0.97 19.45 -3.75
N LEU A 67 0.02 19.53 -4.70
CA LEU A 67 -1.23 18.77 -4.63
C LEU A 67 -0.97 17.26 -4.64
N SER A 68 -0.13 16.77 -5.55
CA SER A 68 0.21 15.34 -5.63
C SER A 68 0.95 14.86 -4.39
N SER A 69 1.83 15.67 -3.81
CA SER A 69 2.55 15.35 -2.58
C SER A 69 1.61 15.28 -1.37
N ILE A 70 0.65 16.20 -1.26
CA ILE A 70 -0.35 16.20 -0.19
C ILE A 70 -1.25 14.96 -0.31
N ILE A 71 -1.77 14.69 -1.51
CA ILE A 71 -2.61 13.51 -1.76
C ILE A 71 -1.82 12.24 -1.44
N PHE A 72 -0.57 12.14 -1.90
CA PHE A 72 0.27 10.98 -1.63
C PHE A 72 0.56 10.81 -0.14
N ALA A 73 0.86 11.90 0.58
CA ALA A 73 1.08 11.86 2.02
C ALA A 73 -0.18 11.40 2.77
N VAL A 74 -1.35 11.95 2.43
CA VAL A 74 -2.63 11.55 3.02
C VAL A 74 -2.95 10.08 2.72
N SER A 75 -2.79 9.65 1.47
CA SER A 75 -2.98 8.25 1.08
C SER A 75 -2.01 7.34 1.82
N ALA A 76 -0.74 7.72 1.98
CA ALA A 76 0.26 6.94 2.70
C ALA A 76 -0.12 6.78 4.18
N VAL A 77 -0.55 7.86 4.85
CA VAL A 77 -1.01 7.81 6.25
C VAL A 77 -2.25 6.93 6.39
N LEU A 78 -3.23 7.06 5.49
CA LEU A 78 -4.43 6.22 5.51
C LEU A 78 -4.09 4.74 5.31
N ILE A 79 -3.24 4.42 4.32
CA ILE A 79 -2.80 3.04 4.06
C ILE A 79 -2.05 2.47 5.28
N ALA A 80 -1.17 3.26 5.90
CA ALA A 80 -0.48 2.86 7.13
C ALA A 80 -1.45 2.60 8.28
N GLY A 81 -2.45 3.48 8.48
CA GLY A 81 -3.48 3.32 9.50
C GLY A 81 -4.32 2.05 9.32
N VAL A 82 -4.76 1.76 8.08
CA VAL A 82 -5.52 0.54 7.78
C VAL A 82 -4.66 -0.71 8.00
N ASN A 83 -3.37 -0.67 7.68
CA ASN A 83 -2.44 -1.77 7.97
C ASN A 83 -2.26 -2.00 9.48
N LEU A 84 -2.10 -0.93 10.25
CA LEU A 84 -1.99 -1.01 11.70
C LEU A 84 -3.25 -1.61 12.33
N TYR A 85 -4.42 -1.16 11.87
CA TYR A 85 -5.71 -1.66 12.32
C TYR A 85 -5.89 -3.15 12.02
N ALA A 86 -5.56 -3.58 10.80
CA ALA A 86 -5.61 -4.98 10.41
C ALA A 86 -4.69 -5.85 11.30
N MET A 87 -3.50 -5.36 11.64
CA MET A 87 -2.60 -6.05 12.56
C MET A 87 -3.16 -6.13 13.99
N ALA A 88 -3.83 -5.08 14.46
CA ALA A 88 -4.48 -5.11 15.77
C ALA A 88 -5.61 -6.15 15.86
N ILE A 89 -6.42 -6.34 14.80
CA ILE A 89 -7.44 -7.40 14.74
C ILE A 89 -6.78 -8.78 14.85
N VAL A 90 -5.65 -9.00 14.16
CA VAL A 90 -4.93 -10.28 14.24
C VAL A 90 -4.42 -10.52 15.65
N LEU A 91 -3.85 -9.50 16.30
CA LEU A 91 -3.39 -9.60 17.68
C LEU A 91 -4.55 -9.86 18.66
N GLU A 92 -5.69 -9.21 18.49
CA GLU A 92 -6.90 -9.49 19.27
C GLU A 92 -7.39 -10.92 19.07
N ALA A 93 -7.43 -11.42 17.83
CA ALA A 93 -7.85 -12.78 17.53
C ALA A 93 -6.89 -13.86 18.08
N LEU A 94 -5.59 -13.57 18.17
CA LEU A 94 -4.57 -14.51 18.65
C LEU A 94 -4.38 -14.47 20.18
N LEU A 95 -4.40 -13.27 20.77
CA LEU A 95 -4.07 -13.04 22.19
C LEU A 95 -5.31 -12.79 23.06
N GLY A 96 -6.47 -12.52 22.46
CA GLY A 96 -7.71 -12.18 23.17
C GLY A 96 -7.70 -10.81 23.86
N TRP A 97 -6.75 -9.94 23.51
CA TRP A 97 -6.61 -8.62 24.12
C TRP A 97 -7.64 -7.64 23.57
N PRO A 98 -8.15 -6.71 24.40
CA PRO A 98 -9.07 -5.69 23.92
C PRO A 98 -8.41 -4.85 22.82
N GLN A 99 -9.15 -4.62 21.75
CA GLN A 99 -8.68 -3.99 20.51
C GLN A 99 -7.84 -2.72 20.71
N TRP A 100 -8.19 -1.88 21.67
CA TRP A 100 -7.47 -0.63 21.96
C TRP A 100 -6.03 -0.89 22.46
N VAL A 101 -5.80 -1.95 23.25
CA VAL A 101 -4.46 -2.34 23.72
C VAL A 101 -3.64 -2.88 22.56
N ALA A 102 -4.24 -3.73 21.72
CA ALA A 102 -3.59 -4.29 20.55
C ALA A 102 -3.11 -3.19 19.57
N ILE A 103 -3.92 -2.15 19.36
CA ILE A 103 -3.56 -0.99 18.53
C ILE A 103 -2.36 -0.25 19.12
N VAL A 104 -2.36 0.06 20.43
CA VAL A 104 -1.28 0.81 21.07
C VAL A 104 0.04 0.04 21.03
N VAL A 105 0.01 -1.27 21.29
CA VAL A 105 1.18 -2.13 21.26
C VAL A 105 1.72 -2.25 19.83
N ALA A 106 0.86 -2.50 18.84
CA ALA A 106 1.26 -2.55 17.44
C ALA A 106 1.87 -1.22 16.97
N ALA A 107 1.28 -0.08 17.36
CA ALA A 107 1.80 1.25 17.05
C ALA A 107 3.20 1.47 17.66
N ALA A 108 3.39 1.06 18.92
CA ALA A 108 4.69 1.16 19.59
C ALA A 108 5.76 0.32 18.86
N PHE A 109 5.45 -0.92 18.48
CA PHE A 109 6.35 -1.78 17.72
C PHE A 109 6.74 -1.17 16.37
N VAL A 110 5.76 -0.67 15.61
CA VAL A 110 6.00 -0.02 14.32
C VAL A 110 6.85 1.25 14.49
N LEU A 111 6.59 2.05 15.52
CA LEU A 111 7.33 3.28 15.78
C LEU A 111 8.78 3.00 16.17
N VAL A 112 9.04 2.00 17.02
CA VAL A 112 10.41 1.56 17.35
C VAL A 112 11.12 1.05 16.10
N TYR A 113 10.45 0.24 15.28
CA TYR A 113 11.05 -0.28 14.05
C TYR A 113 11.44 0.83 13.06
N ILE A 114 10.57 1.83 12.86
CA ILE A 114 10.84 2.96 11.95
C ILE A 114 11.92 3.91 12.52
N THR A 115 12.01 4.08 13.83
CA THR A 115 13.00 4.98 14.43
C THR A 115 14.40 4.38 14.51
N VAL A 116 14.49 3.05 14.54
CA VAL A 116 15.76 2.30 14.60
C VAL A 116 16.27 1.92 13.21
N GLY A 117 15.38 1.71 12.23
CA GLY A 117 15.71 1.37 10.84
C GLY A 117 15.99 2.59 9.96
#